data_AF-A0A7T7R945-F1
#
_entry.id   AF-A0A7T7R945-F1
#
_cell.length_a   1.000
_cell.length_b   1.000
_cell.length_c   1.000
_cell.angle_alpha   90.00
_cell.angle_beta   90.00
_cell.angle_gamma   90.00
#
_symmetry.space_group_name_H-M   'P 1'
#
loop_
_entity.id
_entity.type
_entity.pdbx_description
1 polymer ?
#
loop_
_entity_poly.entity_id
_entity_poly.type
_entity_poly.pdbx_seq_one_letter_code
_entity_poly.pdbx_strand_id
1 'polypeptide(L)'
;MSDEVQFNLRIPAELKLRIAEVAKTNSRSINAEAQLRLEQSFENTKSYSEEEFEKAVNTFLEGFFTASVQACQMSIDQLHAQHGDNLIGDQKLYLEATKLMQSQYKRYLDKLPMFKKKPT
;
A
#
# COMPACT_ATOMS: atom_id res chain seq x y z
N MET A 1 5.08 17.26 -34.70
CA MET A 1 5.63 16.05 -35.34
C MET A 1 6.68 15.51 -34.40
N SER A 2 6.52 14.28 -33.93
CA SER A 2 7.53 13.65 -33.09
C SER A 2 8.62 13.13 -34.01
N ASP A 3 9.80 13.73 -33.98
CA ASP A 3 10.95 13.23 -34.75
C ASP A 3 11.36 11.88 -34.14
N GLU A 4 10.91 10.78 -34.73
CA GLU A 4 11.37 9.44 -34.37
C GLU A 4 12.82 9.27 -34.82
N VAL A 5 13.74 9.47 -33.90
CA VAL A 5 15.18 9.29 -34.14
C VAL A 5 15.51 7.80 -34.08
N GLN A 6 15.97 7.24 -35.19
CA GLN A 6 16.51 5.88 -35.20
C GLN A 6 17.91 5.87 -34.58
N PHE A 7 18.09 5.12 -33.48
CA PHE A 7 19.39 4.91 -32.87
C PHE A 7 19.76 3.42 -32.93
N ASN A 8 21.00 3.12 -33.36
CA ASN A 8 21.48 1.74 -33.44
C ASN A 8 22.17 1.35 -32.13
N LEU A 9 21.51 0.51 -31.33
CA LEU A 9 21.97 0.11 -30.01
C LEU A 9 23.03 -1.01 -30.10
N ARG A 10 24.22 -0.76 -29.57
CA ARG A 10 25.27 -1.77 -29.38
C ARG A 10 25.12 -2.40 -28.00
N ILE A 11 24.63 -3.63 -27.93
CA ILE A 11 24.43 -4.40 -26.69
C ILE A 11 24.90 -5.85 -26.85
N PRO A 12 25.21 -6.54 -25.74
CA PRO A 12 25.47 -7.97 -25.76
C PRO A 12 24.32 -8.76 -26.37
N ALA A 13 24.64 -9.84 -27.10
CA ALA A 13 23.64 -10.70 -27.74
C ALA A 13 22.64 -11.28 -26.73
N GLU A 14 23.13 -11.68 -25.56
CA GLU A 14 22.30 -12.19 -24.46
C GLU A 14 21.26 -11.16 -24.01
N LEU A 15 21.63 -9.89 -23.91
CA LEU A 15 20.71 -8.83 -23.51
C LEU A 15 19.61 -8.63 -24.55
N LYS A 16 19.97 -8.66 -25.85
CA LYS A 16 18.99 -8.57 -26.94
C LYS A 16 17.98 -9.73 -26.88
N LEU A 17 18.45 -10.95 -26.62
CA LEU A 17 17.59 -12.12 -26.47
C LEU A 17 16.62 -11.97 -25.30
N ARG A 18 17.11 -11.55 -24.12
CA ARG A 18 16.26 -11.30 -22.95
C ARG A 18 15.18 -10.25 -23.22
N ILE A 19 15.50 -9.16 -23.93
CA ILE A 19 14.51 -8.14 -24.30
C ILE A 19 13.48 -8.76 -25.25
N ALA A 20 13.90 -9.57 -26.23
CA ALA A 20 12.99 -10.21 -27.17
C ALA A 20 12.03 -11.20 -26.50
N GLU A 21 12.50 -12.00 -25.54
CA GLU A 21 11.66 -12.92 -24.77
C GLU A 21 10.60 -12.19 -23.95
N VAL A 22 10.98 -11.11 -23.26
CA VAL A 22 10.03 -10.33 -22.48
C VAL A 22 9.06 -9.56 -23.38
N ALA A 23 9.54 -8.98 -24.48
CA ALA A 23 8.67 -8.33 -25.48
C ALA A 23 7.61 -9.30 -26.01
N LYS A 24 8.00 -10.56 -26.31
CA LYS A 24 7.07 -11.61 -26.74
C LYS A 24 6.05 -11.94 -25.64
N THR A 25 6.49 -12.09 -24.40
CA THR A 25 5.61 -12.37 -23.24
C THR A 25 4.60 -11.24 -23.03
N ASN A 26 5.03 -9.99 -23.21
CA ASN A 26 4.21 -8.80 -23.01
C ASN A 26 3.40 -8.41 -24.26
N SER A 27 3.46 -9.19 -25.34
CA SER A 27 2.81 -8.86 -26.63
C SER A 27 3.19 -7.48 -27.17
N ARG A 28 4.48 -7.12 -27.08
CA ARG A 28 5.06 -5.85 -27.55
C ARG A 28 6.16 -6.09 -28.57
N SER A 29 6.45 -5.07 -29.38
CA SER A 29 7.67 -5.08 -30.19
C SER A 29 8.91 -4.92 -29.30
N ILE A 30 10.06 -5.40 -29.78
CA ILE A 30 11.35 -5.25 -29.07
C ILE A 30 11.63 -3.76 -28.79
N ASN A 31 11.34 -2.89 -29.76
CA ASN A 31 11.54 -1.45 -29.61
C ASN A 31 10.59 -0.86 -28.55
N ALA A 32 9.32 -1.25 -28.56
CA ALA A 32 8.35 -0.76 -27.57
C ALA A 32 8.70 -1.20 -26.14
N GLU A 33 9.16 -2.44 -25.96
CA GLU A 33 9.62 -2.93 -24.66
C GLU A 33 10.92 -2.23 -24.21
N ALA A 34 11.85 -1.99 -25.14
CA ALA A 34 13.09 -1.26 -24.83
C ALA A 34 12.80 0.20 -24.46
N GLN A 35 11.94 0.88 -25.22
CA GLN A 35 11.51 2.26 -24.95
C GLN A 35 10.85 2.36 -23.58
N LEU A 36 9.87 1.50 -23.27
CA LEU A 36 9.19 1.51 -21.97
C LEU A 36 10.18 1.38 -20.82
N ARG A 37 11.14 0.45 -20.92
CA ARG A 37 12.14 0.25 -19.86
C ARG A 37 13.06 1.45 -19.69
N LEU A 38 13.42 2.12 -20.78
CA LEU A 38 14.19 3.35 -20.74
C LEU A 38 13.38 4.47 -20.07
N GLU A 39 12.13 4.67 -20.48
CA GLU A 39 11.21 5.65 -19.86
C GLU A 39 11.06 5.38 -18.34
N GLN A 40 10.79 4.13 -17.97
CA GLN A 40 10.70 3.71 -16.56
C GLN A 40 12.00 3.93 -15.78
N SER A 41 13.17 3.80 -16.42
CA SER A 41 14.46 4.07 -15.77
C SER A 41 14.62 5.54 -15.36
N PHE A 42 13.96 6.46 -16.07
CA PHE A 42 13.92 7.88 -15.71
C PHE A 42 12.79 8.18 -14.71
N GLU A 43 11.65 7.49 -14.78
CA GLU A 43 10.54 7.69 -13.83
C GLU A 43 10.87 7.18 -12.42
N ASN A 44 11.60 6.06 -12.31
CA ASN A 44 12.06 5.50 -11.03
C ASN A 44 13.13 6.36 -10.32
N THR A 45 13.47 7.54 -10.85
CA THR A 45 14.33 8.51 -10.17
C THR A 45 13.60 9.32 -9.09
N LYS A 46 12.25 9.25 -9.02
CA LYS A 46 11.50 9.71 -7.84
C LYS A 46 11.69 8.71 -6.69
N SER A 47 12.92 8.65 -6.18
CA SER A 47 13.19 8.06 -4.88
C SER A 47 12.53 8.95 -3.85
N TYR A 48 11.45 8.47 -3.24
CA TYR A 48 11.08 9.02 -1.93
C TYR A 48 12.28 8.80 -1.01
N SER A 49 12.64 9.82 -0.25
CA SER A 49 13.55 9.56 0.87
C SER A 49 12.89 8.55 1.81
N GLU A 50 13.70 7.74 2.49
CA GLU A 50 13.21 6.79 3.49
C GLU A 50 12.31 7.49 4.52
N GLU A 51 12.66 8.73 4.89
CA GLU A 51 11.89 9.56 5.81
C GLU A 51 10.53 10.00 5.24
N GLU A 52 10.45 10.40 3.97
CA GLU A 52 9.17 10.74 3.33
C GLU A 52 8.24 9.53 3.23
N PHE A 53 8.80 8.36 2.91
CA PHE A 53 8.05 7.12 2.85
C PHE A 53 7.54 6.70 4.23
N GLU A 54 8.42 6.67 5.24
CA GLU A 54 8.05 6.37 6.62
C GLU A 54 6.96 7.32 7.12
N LYS A 55 7.08 8.63 6.86
CA LYS A 55 6.09 9.62 7.24
C LYS A 55 4.74 9.38 6.55
N ALA A 56 4.76 9.08 5.24
CA ALA A 56 3.54 8.81 4.49
C ALA A 56 2.82 7.55 5.02
N VAL A 57 3.56 6.48 5.27
CA VAL A 57 3.00 5.23 5.82
C VAL A 57 2.45 5.44 7.23
N ASN A 58 3.18 6.12 8.11
CA ASN A 58 2.69 6.37 9.47
C ASN A 58 1.43 7.24 9.47
N THR A 59 1.39 8.31 8.66
CA THR A 59 0.19 9.16 8.50
C THR A 59 -1.02 8.34 8.03
N PHE A 60 -0.81 7.47 7.04
CA PHE A 60 -1.86 6.60 6.53
C PHE A 60 -2.37 5.62 7.59
N LEU A 61 -1.46 4.93 8.28
CA LEU A 61 -1.81 3.95 9.32
C LEU A 61 -2.51 4.59 10.51
N GLU A 62 -2.06 5.77 10.94
CA GLU A 62 -2.71 6.55 12.00
C GLU A 62 -4.15 6.88 11.64
N GLY A 63 -4.38 7.41 10.42
CA GLY A 63 -5.72 7.71 9.93
C GLY A 63 -6.61 6.46 9.83
N PHE A 64 -6.07 5.37 9.27
CA PHE A 64 -6.78 4.11 9.12
C PHE A 64 -7.22 3.51 10.46
N PHE A 65 -6.30 3.39 11.43
CA PHE A 65 -6.63 2.82 12.73
C PHE A 65 -7.54 3.74 13.55
N THR A 66 -7.37 5.06 13.46
CA THR A 66 -8.28 6.02 14.11
C THR A 66 -9.70 5.87 13.60
N ALA A 67 -9.88 5.84 12.27
CA ALA A 67 -11.20 5.62 11.66
C ALA A 67 -11.78 4.26 12.05
N SER A 68 -10.94 3.21 12.13
CA SER A 68 -11.38 1.87 12.54
C SER A 68 -11.85 1.83 14.00
N VAL A 69 -11.15 2.52 14.92
CA VAL A 69 -11.57 2.64 16.33
C VAL A 69 -12.91 3.37 16.45
N GLN A 70 -13.09 4.45 15.68
CA GLN A 70 -14.33 5.21 15.64
C GLN A 70 -15.49 4.37 15.08
N ALA A 71 -15.26 3.63 13.99
CA ALA A 71 -16.27 2.74 13.42
C ALA A 71 -16.72 1.68 14.42
N CYS A 72 -15.78 1.03 15.12
CA CYS A 72 -16.12 0.10 16.19
C CYS A 72 -16.91 0.78 17.32
N GLN A 73 -16.55 2.01 17.71
CA GLN A 73 -17.28 2.76 18.73
C GLN A 73 -18.72 3.03 18.29
N MET A 74 -18.92 3.47 17.05
CA MET A 74 -20.25 3.72 16.49
C MET A 74 -21.10 2.44 16.47
N SER A 75 -20.52 1.29 16.11
CA SER A 75 -21.24 0.01 16.15
C SER A 75 -21.64 -0.38 17.58
N ILE A 76 -20.77 -0.14 18.57
CA ILE A 76 -21.07 -0.37 19.99
C ILE A 76 -22.22 0.55 20.45
N ASP A 77 -22.11 1.84 20.16
CA ASP A 77 -23.11 2.83 20.55
C ASP A 77 -24.46 2.57 19.90
N GLN A 78 -24.47 2.17 18.62
CA GLN A 78 -25.68 1.79 17.90
C GLN A 78 -26.34 0.54 18.52
N LEU A 79 -25.55 -0.46 18.90
CA LEU A 79 -26.06 -1.67 19.53
C LEU A 79 -26.72 -1.36 20.89
N HIS A 80 -26.08 -0.52 21.71
CA HIS A 80 -26.64 -0.06 22.97
C HIS A 80 -27.90 0.82 22.75
N ALA A 81 -27.93 1.67 21.72
CA ALA A 81 -29.10 2.48 21.41
C ALA A 81 -30.31 1.62 20.99
N GLN A 82 -30.09 0.49 20.31
CA GLN A 82 -31.16 -0.40 19.84
C GLN A 82 -31.67 -1.35 20.92
N HIS A 83 -30.80 -1.84 21.80
CA HIS A 83 -31.13 -2.94 22.72
C HIS A 83 -30.97 -2.59 24.20
N GLY A 84 -30.43 -1.41 24.52
CA GLY A 84 -30.04 -1.06 25.88
C GLY A 84 -29.01 -2.05 26.43
N ASP A 85 -29.08 -2.31 27.74
CA ASP A 85 -28.18 -3.25 28.42
C ASP A 85 -28.64 -4.73 28.29
N ASN A 86 -29.82 -4.99 27.72
CA ASN A 86 -30.42 -6.32 27.64
C ASN A 86 -29.99 -7.09 26.38
N LEU A 87 -28.69 -7.16 26.14
CA LEU A 87 -28.12 -7.88 25.00
C LEU A 87 -28.13 -9.39 25.24
N ILE A 88 -28.60 -10.15 24.24
CA ILE A 88 -28.72 -11.61 24.32
C ILE A 88 -28.05 -12.31 23.13
N GLY A 89 -27.60 -13.55 23.35
CA GLY A 89 -27.05 -14.42 22.29
C GLY A 89 -26.02 -13.73 21.41
N ASP A 90 -26.29 -13.72 20.10
CA ASP A 90 -25.40 -13.19 19.07
C ASP A 90 -25.08 -11.70 19.23
N GLN A 91 -25.98 -10.91 19.83
CA GLN A 91 -25.75 -9.48 20.07
C GLN A 91 -24.62 -9.26 21.09
N LYS A 92 -24.58 -10.08 22.14
CA LYS A 92 -23.53 -10.02 23.15
C LYS A 92 -22.20 -10.48 22.57
N LEU A 93 -22.22 -11.55 21.76
CA LEU A 93 -21.04 -12.03 21.05
C LEU A 93 -20.48 -10.96 20.09
N TYR A 94 -21.35 -10.30 19.34
CA TYR A 94 -20.98 -9.20 18.44
C TYR A 94 -20.37 -8.02 19.21
N LEU A 95 -20.94 -7.64 20.35
CA LEU A 95 -20.40 -6.60 21.23
C LEU A 95 -18.98 -6.93 21.70
N GLU A 96 -18.78 -8.16 22.20
CA GLU A 96 -17.47 -8.62 22.69
C GLU A 96 -16.42 -8.65 21.56
N ALA A 97 -16.78 -9.19 20.40
CA ALA A 97 -15.91 -9.18 19.22
C ALA A 97 -15.55 -7.76 18.78
N THR A 98 -16.52 -6.84 18.75
CA THR A 98 -16.30 -5.45 18.35
C THR A 98 -15.41 -4.71 19.34
N LYS A 99 -15.59 -4.93 20.65
CA LYS A 99 -14.70 -4.39 21.70
C LYS A 99 -13.28 -4.93 21.59
N LEU A 100 -13.14 -6.23 21.32
CA LEU A 100 -11.83 -6.84 21.10
C LEU A 100 -11.13 -6.20 19.89
N MET A 101 -11.81 -6.09 18.75
CA MET A 101 -11.28 -5.44 17.54
C MET A 101 -10.86 -3.99 17.81
N GLN A 102 -11.73 -3.21 18.48
CA GLN A 102 -11.41 -1.84 18.88
C GLN A 102 -10.14 -1.77 19.73
N SER A 103 -9.97 -2.68 20.70
CA SER A 103 -8.79 -2.73 21.55
C SER A 103 -7.51 -3.06 20.76
N GLN A 104 -7.58 -3.93 19.76
CA GLN A 104 -6.45 -4.25 18.90
C GLN A 104 -6.05 -3.03 18.07
N TYR A 105 -7.01 -2.31 17.48
CA TYR A 105 -6.72 -1.09 16.73
C TYR A 105 -6.10 0.01 17.60
N LYS A 106 -6.61 0.21 18.83
CA LYS A 106 -5.99 1.12 19.82
C LYS A 106 -4.54 0.72 20.11
N ARG A 107 -4.29 -0.57 20.32
CA ARG A 107 -2.93 -1.09 20.55
C ARG A 107 -1.99 -0.86 19.37
N TYR A 108 -2.49 -0.89 18.13
CA TYR A 108 -1.68 -0.56 16.95
C TYR A 108 -1.37 0.93 16.87
N LEU A 109 -2.33 1.81 17.21
CA LEU A 109 -2.09 3.26 17.31
C LEU A 109 -1.00 3.58 18.34
N ASP A 110 -1.05 2.95 19.52
CA ASP A 110 -0.06 3.18 20.59
C ASP A 110 1.37 2.76 20.19
N LYS A 111 1.50 1.91 19.16
CA LYS A 111 2.79 1.45 18.64
C LYS A 111 3.34 2.33 17.53
N LEU A 112 2.58 3.32 17.04
CA LEU A 112 3.06 4.25 16.04
C LEU A 112 4.10 5.24 16.63
N PRO A 113 5.06 5.73 15.82
CA PRO A 113 5.38 5.25 14.48
C PRO A 113 5.99 3.84 14.50
N MET A 114 5.61 3.00 13.52
CA MET A 114 6.02 1.58 13.48
C MET A 114 7.51 1.39 13.13
N PHE A 115 8.11 2.39 12.47
CA PHE A 115 9.53 2.45 12.12
C PHE A 115 10.25 3.41 13.09
N LYS A 116 10.48 2.98 14.33
CA LYS A 116 11.40 3.73 15.21
C LYS A 116 12.84 3.42 14.77
N LYS A 117 13.59 4.41 14.28
CA LYS A 117 15.05 4.28 14.16
C LYS A 117 15.60 3.90 15.54
N LYS A 118 16.40 2.83 15.61
CA LYS A 118 17.20 2.54 16.82
C LYS A 118 18.06 3.78 17.09
N PRO A 119 18.15 4.28 18.33
CA PRO A 119 19.12 5.30 18.65
C PRO A 119 20.52 4.74 18.34
N THR A 120 21.24 5.43 17.44
CA THR A 120 22.67 5.24 17.18
C THR A 120 23.50 5.66 18.37
#